data_AF-A0A2A4HYP5-F1
#
_entry.id   AF-A0A2A4HYP5-F1
#
_cell.length_a   1.000
_cell.length_b   1.000
_cell.length_c   1.000
_cell.angle_alpha   90.00
_cell.angle_beta   90.00
_cell.angle_gamma   90.00
#
_symmetry.space_group_name_H-M   'P 1'
#
loop_
_entity.id
_entity.type
_entity.pdbx_description
1 polymer ?
#
loop_
_entity_poly.entity_id
_entity_poly.type
_entity_poly.pdbx_seq_one_letter_code
_entity_poly.pdbx_strand_id
1 'polypeptide(L)'
;MTDVLDRIRAAALLLPEVEERVSHGQPTFFVAGKQFAQFRDNHHGEGRTVVCVRTSGADEQAMLIDAAPETYSRPAYLGPAGWVSMNVAAADVDWTLVEDRIARSWELAAPGRLLEAGGR
;
A
#
# COMPACT_ATOMS: atom_id res chain seq x y z
N MET A 1 -21.78 5.13 -0.08
CA MET A 1 -20.39 5.58 0.17
C MET A 1 -19.60 4.33 0.51
N THR A 2 -18.78 3.84 -0.42
CA THR A 2 -17.87 2.72 -0.15
C THR A 2 -16.77 3.24 0.76
N ASP A 3 -16.53 2.54 1.87
CA ASP A 3 -15.47 2.88 2.81
C ASP A 3 -14.10 2.80 2.13
N VAL A 4 -13.16 3.70 2.48
CA VAL A 4 -11.81 3.76 1.87
C VAL A 4 -11.08 2.42 2.05
N LEU A 5 -11.23 1.77 3.22
CA LEU A 5 -10.64 0.47 3.47
C LEU A 5 -11.24 -0.60 2.56
N ASP A 6 -12.53 -0.52 2.25
CA ASP A 6 -13.22 -1.49 1.39
C ASP A 6 -12.68 -1.44 -0.05
N ARG A 7 -12.33 -0.25 -0.56
CA ARG A 7 -11.64 -0.12 -1.86
C ARG A 7 -10.23 -0.70 -1.84
N ILE A 8 -9.47 -0.49 -0.76
CA ILE A 8 -8.14 -1.08 -0.59
C ILE A 8 -8.24 -2.60 -0.51
N ARG A 9 -9.24 -3.13 0.21
CA ARG A 9 -9.54 -4.57 0.26
C ARG A 9 -9.86 -5.12 -1.12
N ALA A 10 -10.73 -4.44 -1.89
CA ALA A 10 -11.06 -4.85 -3.24
C ALA A 10 -9.80 -4.95 -4.12
N ALA A 11 -8.90 -3.97 -4.04
CA ALA A 11 -7.65 -3.99 -4.80
C ALA A 11 -6.69 -5.11 -4.35
N ALA A 12 -6.49 -5.27 -3.04
CA ALA A 12 -5.53 -6.21 -2.49
C ALA A 12 -5.97 -7.67 -2.57
N LEU A 13 -7.24 -7.95 -2.29
CA LEU A 13 -7.78 -9.32 -2.21
C LEU A 13 -8.07 -9.94 -3.59
N LEU A 14 -8.01 -9.15 -4.68
CA LEU A 14 -8.01 -9.66 -6.05
C LEU A 14 -6.68 -10.33 -6.42
N LEU A 15 -5.60 -10.04 -5.70
CA LEU A 15 -4.28 -10.57 -5.98
C LEU A 15 -4.12 -11.98 -5.38
N PRO A 16 -3.34 -12.87 -6.01
CA PRO A 16 -3.27 -14.26 -5.58
C PRO A 16 -2.54 -14.43 -4.25
N GLU A 17 -3.00 -15.42 -3.47
CA GLU A 17 -2.47 -15.79 -2.15
C GLU A 17 -2.38 -14.61 -1.15
N VAL A 18 -3.31 -13.66 -1.22
CA VAL A 18 -3.39 -12.54 -0.27
C VAL A 18 -4.21 -12.89 0.97
N GLU A 19 -3.69 -12.50 2.13
CA GLU A 19 -4.36 -12.59 3.42
C GLU A 19 -4.43 -11.21 4.09
N GLU A 20 -5.61 -10.83 4.59
CA GLU A 20 -5.79 -9.67 5.48
C GLU A 20 -5.67 -10.11 6.94
N ARG A 21 -4.85 -9.41 7.72
CA ARG A 21 -4.71 -9.58 9.17
C ARG A 21 -4.54 -8.22 9.84
N VAL A 22 -4.98 -8.11 11.09
CA VAL A 22 -4.66 -6.94 11.91
C VAL A 22 -3.22 -7.07 12.41
N SER A 23 -2.39 -6.06 12.14
CA SER A 23 -1.03 -5.95 12.66
C SER A 23 -0.84 -4.58 13.29
N HIS A 24 -0.37 -4.54 14.55
CA HIS A 24 -0.22 -3.29 15.30
C HIS A 24 -1.50 -2.42 15.29
N GLY A 25 -2.67 -3.06 15.42
CA GLY A 25 -3.98 -2.40 15.43
C GLY A 25 -4.49 -1.95 14.06
N GLN A 26 -3.76 -2.19 12.97
CA GLN A 26 -4.06 -1.67 11.63
C GLN A 26 -4.35 -2.81 10.63
N PRO A 27 -5.35 -2.67 9.74
CA PRO A 27 -5.58 -3.62 8.65
C PRO A 27 -4.34 -3.74 7.76
N THR A 28 -3.83 -4.95 7.62
CA THR A 28 -2.56 -5.22 6.95
C THR A 28 -2.69 -6.42 6.02
N PHE A 29 -2.08 -6.33 4.84
CA PHE A 29 -2.19 -7.34 3.78
C PHE A 29 -0.84 -8.01 3.54
N PHE A 30 -0.89 -9.33 3.40
CA PHE A 30 0.27 -10.20 3.24
C PHE A 30 0.11 -11.11 2.03
N VAL A 31 1.20 -11.43 1.35
CA VAL A 31 1.28 -12.50 0.35
C VAL A 31 2.34 -13.50 0.78
N ALA A 32 1.97 -14.78 0.88
CA ALA A 32 2.87 -15.85 1.32
C ALA A 32 3.67 -15.50 2.60
N GLY A 33 3.01 -14.85 3.56
CA GLY A 33 3.60 -14.42 4.84
C GLY A 33 4.42 -13.12 4.81
N LYS A 34 4.55 -12.45 3.66
CA LYS A 34 5.25 -11.16 3.54
C LYS A 34 4.28 -10.00 3.41
N GLN A 35 4.48 -8.98 4.23
CA GLN A 35 3.67 -7.75 4.22
C GLN A 35 3.89 -6.98 2.91
N PHE A 36 2.81 -6.50 2.29
CA PHE A 36 2.90 -5.63 1.11
C PHE A 36 1.99 -4.40 1.16
N ALA A 37 0.92 -4.39 1.95
CA ALA A 37 0.14 -3.18 2.15
C ALA A 37 -0.29 -3.05 3.61
N GLN A 38 -0.38 -1.82 4.09
CA GLN A 38 -0.93 -1.52 5.41
C GLN A 38 -1.76 -0.25 5.35
N PHE A 39 -3.03 -0.37 5.72
CA PHE A 39 -3.92 0.76 5.86
C PHE A 39 -3.73 1.42 7.22
N ARG A 40 -3.69 2.75 7.25
CA ARG A 40 -3.59 3.53 8.48
C ARG A 40 -4.68 4.59 8.46
N ASP A 41 -5.65 4.45 9.34
CA ASP A 41 -6.72 5.41 9.53
C ASP A 41 -6.33 6.52 10.53
N ASN A 42 -6.86 7.72 10.30
CA ASN A 42 -6.59 8.89 11.12
C ASN A 42 -7.52 8.99 12.35
N HIS A 43 -7.77 7.90 13.08
CA HIS A 43 -8.75 7.92 14.18
C HIS A 43 -8.36 8.85 15.35
N HIS A 44 -7.10 9.31 15.45
CA HIS A 44 -6.62 10.21 16.50
C HIS A 44 -6.46 11.68 16.06
N GLY A 45 -6.89 12.04 14.85
CA GLY A 45 -7.00 13.44 14.44
C GLY A 45 -5.69 14.17 14.10
N GLU A 46 -4.57 13.45 13.93
CA GLU A 46 -3.24 14.04 13.71
C GLU A 46 -2.59 13.75 12.34
N GLY A 47 -3.08 12.78 11.55
CA GLY A 47 -2.37 12.38 10.33
C GLY A 47 -3.25 11.62 9.34
N ARG A 48 -3.40 12.20 8.14
CA ARG A 48 -4.10 11.71 6.94
C ARG A 48 -4.32 10.19 6.89
N THR A 49 -5.52 9.76 6.49
CA THR A 49 -5.78 8.36 6.12
C THR A 49 -4.88 7.98 4.94
N VAL A 50 -4.04 6.96 5.13
CA VAL A 50 -3.06 6.51 4.13
C VAL A 50 -3.09 5.01 3.93
N VAL A 51 -2.60 4.58 2.77
CA VAL A 51 -2.12 3.21 2.56
C VAL A 51 -0.61 3.23 2.38
N CYS A 52 0.10 2.43 3.17
CA CYS A 52 1.53 2.22 3.04
C CYS A 52 1.79 1.03 2.13
N VAL A 53 2.67 1.21 1.14
CA VAL A 53 3.05 0.20 0.14
C VAL A 53 4.57 0.15 -0.02
N ARG A 54 5.10 -0.98 -0.49
CA ARG A 54 6.52 -1.18 -0.75
C ARG A 54 6.93 -0.45 -2.02
N THR A 55 8.18 0.02 -2.04
CA THR A 55 8.89 0.38 -3.27
C THR A 55 10.06 -0.58 -3.47
N SER A 56 10.68 -0.55 -4.64
CA SER A 56 11.88 -1.34 -4.96
C SER A 56 13.11 -0.94 -4.13
N GLY A 57 13.06 0.23 -3.47
CA GLY A 57 14.13 0.73 -2.62
C GLY A 57 13.96 2.21 -2.27
N ALA A 58 14.98 2.77 -1.61
CA ALA A 58 14.97 4.16 -1.15
C ALA A 58 14.97 5.17 -2.30
N ASP A 59 15.60 4.86 -3.43
CA ASP A 59 15.62 5.71 -4.63
C ASP A 59 14.22 5.89 -5.22
N GLU A 60 13.49 4.80 -5.45
CA GLU A 60 12.10 4.88 -5.94
C GLU A 60 11.21 5.63 -4.94
N GLN A 61 11.37 5.36 -3.63
CA GLN A 61 10.63 6.08 -2.59
C GLN A 61 10.88 7.60 -2.69
N ALA A 62 12.14 8.03 -2.81
CA ALA A 62 12.49 9.45 -2.90
C ALA A 62 11.93 10.08 -4.17
N MET A 63 12.05 9.41 -5.33
CA MET A 63 11.52 9.89 -6.60
C MET A 63 10.00 10.11 -6.56
N LEU A 64 9.24 9.22 -5.92
CA LEU A 64 7.79 9.37 -5.81
C LEU A 64 7.38 10.54 -4.93
N ILE A 65 8.07 10.72 -3.80
CA ILE A 65 7.82 11.82 -2.89
C ILE A 65 8.15 13.16 -3.56
N ASP A 66 9.26 13.23 -4.32
CA ASP A 66 9.65 14.42 -5.07
C ASP A 66 8.65 14.74 -6.19
N ALA A 67 8.21 13.73 -6.95
CA ALA A 67 7.30 13.90 -8.08
C ALA A 67 5.87 14.32 -7.67
N ALA A 68 5.37 13.81 -6.54
CA ALA A 68 4.02 14.10 -6.06
C ALA A 68 3.95 14.15 -4.52
N PRO A 69 4.50 15.21 -3.88
CA PRO A 69 4.60 15.33 -2.42
C PRO A 69 3.25 15.50 -1.71
N GLU A 70 2.18 15.82 -2.45
CA GLU A 70 0.81 15.87 -1.93
C GLU A 70 0.17 14.48 -1.81
N THR A 71 0.59 13.56 -2.69
CA THR A 71 0.11 12.17 -2.77
C THR A 71 0.97 11.24 -1.92
N TYR A 72 2.29 11.38 -2.03
CA TYR A 72 3.25 10.51 -1.39
C TYR A 72 3.96 11.17 -0.22
N SER A 73 4.21 10.39 0.82
CA SER A 73 5.05 10.80 1.94
C SER A 73 5.84 9.61 2.46
N ARG A 74 6.92 9.88 3.21
CA ARG A 74 7.67 8.82 3.89
C ARG A 74 6.92 8.40 5.16
N PRO A 75 6.46 7.14 5.28
CA PRO A 75 5.74 6.68 6.46
C PRO A 75 6.69 6.50 7.64
N ALA A 76 6.20 6.79 8.85
CA ALA A 76 6.93 6.49 10.08
C ALA A 76 7.16 4.97 10.21
N TYR A 77 8.34 4.59 10.71
CA TYR A 77 8.80 3.21 10.94
C TYR A 77 9.01 2.35 9.68
N LEU A 78 8.13 2.42 8.69
CA LEU A 78 8.26 1.68 7.43
C LEU A 78 9.15 2.40 6.40
N GLY A 79 9.27 3.73 6.51
CA GLY A 79 10.08 4.55 5.61
C GLY A 79 11.52 4.08 5.44
N PRO A 80 12.28 3.78 6.52
CA PRO A 80 13.64 3.25 6.42
C PRO A 80 13.75 1.91 5.68
N ALA A 81 12.66 1.12 5.63
CA ALA A 81 12.59 -0.14 4.90
C ALA A 81 12.16 0.03 3.43
N GLY A 82 12.12 1.27 2.90
CA GLY A 82 11.75 1.54 1.52
C GLY A 82 10.24 1.43 1.26
N TRP A 83 9.40 1.86 2.21
CA TRP A 83 7.95 1.95 1.99
C TRP A 83 7.52 3.38 1.77
N VAL A 84 6.46 3.62 1.01
CA VAL A 84 5.85 4.94 0.81
C VAL A 84 4.40 4.91 1.28
N SER A 85 3.91 6.02 1.84
CA SER A 85 2.47 6.21 2.14
C SER A 85 1.80 7.02 1.05
N MET A 86 0.60 6.59 0.65
CA MET A 86 -0.28 7.30 -0.28
C MET A 86 -1.46 7.88 0.47
N ASN A 87 -1.72 9.18 0.29
CA ASN A 87 -2.89 9.86 0.85
C ASN A 87 -4.17 9.39 0.15
N VAL A 88 -5.05 8.74 0.91
CA VAL A 88 -6.36 8.24 0.43
C VAL A 88 -7.53 8.93 1.13
N ALA A 89 -7.27 10.02 1.86
CA ALA A 89 -8.28 10.84 2.53
C ALA A 89 -8.84 11.96 1.64
N ALA A 90 -8.18 12.27 0.52
CA ALA A 90 -8.58 13.36 -0.37
C ALA A 90 -9.88 13.01 -1.12
N ALA A 91 -10.63 14.03 -1.53
CA ALA A 91 -11.84 13.83 -2.33
C ALA A 91 -11.52 13.33 -3.75
N ASP A 92 -10.38 13.73 -4.30
CA ASP A 92 -9.94 13.46 -5.68
C ASP A 92 -8.85 12.38 -5.73
N VAL A 93 -8.97 11.34 -4.90
CA VAL A 93 -8.01 10.23 -4.91
C VAL A 93 -8.07 9.52 -6.27
N ASP A 94 -6.94 9.46 -6.96
CA ASP A 94 -6.77 8.61 -8.14
C ASP A 94 -6.69 7.15 -7.71
N TRP A 95 -7.83 6.46 -7.74
CA TRP A 95 -7.91 5.08 -7.30
C TRP A 95 -7.17 4.11 -8.22
N THR A 96 -7.12 4.40 -9.52
CA THR A 96 -6.32 3.62 -10.48
C THR A 96 -4.85 3.59 -10.08
N LEU A 97 -4.30 4.73 -9.66
CA LEU A 97 -2.93 4.83 -9.17
C LEU A 97 -2.75 4.07 -7.85
N VAL A 98 -3.70 4.15 -6.92
CA VAL A 98 -3.65 3.40 -5.65
C VAL A 98 -3.66 1.89 -5.90
N GLU A 99 -4.56 1.42 -6.76
CA GLU A 99 -4.67 0.01 -7.16
C GLU A 99 -3.37 -0.48 -7.82
N ASP A 100 -2.81 0.32 -8.73
CA ASP A 100 -1.54 -0.02 -9.38
C ASP A 100 -0.38 -0.14 -8.39
N ARG A 101 -0.32 0.79 -7.43
CA ARG A 101 0.71 0.78 -6.38
C ARG A 101 0.58 -0.38 -5.40
N ILE A 102 -0.64 -0.78 -5.05
CA ILE A 102 -0.90 -1.96 -4.24
C ILE A 102 -0.43 -3.22 -4.98
N ALA A 103 -0.76 -3.35 -6.26
CA ALA A 103 -0.32 -4.46 -7.09
C ALA A 103 1.21 -4.50 -7.23
N ARG A 104 1.85 -3.36 -7.49
CA ARG A 104 3.31 -3.27 -7.58
C ARG A 104 4.01 -3.69 -6.30
N SER A 105 3.45 -3.27 -5.16
CA SER A 105 3.94 -3.68 -3.85
C SER A 105 3.79 -5.18 -3.61
N TRP A 106 2.67 -5.76 -4.05
CA TRP A 106 2.46 -7.21 -4.02
C TRP A 106 3.51 -7.94 -4.87
N GLU A 107 3.82 -7.47 -6.07
CA GLU A 107 4.87 -8.08 -6.92
C GLU A 107 6.23 -8.11 -6.22
N LEU A 108 6.57 -7.05 -5.49
CA LEU A 108 7.82 -6.95 -4.70
C LEU A 108 7.84 -7.90 -3.50
N ALA A 109 6.69 -8.38 -3.03
CA ALA A 109 6.56 -9.32 -1.92
C ALA A 109 6.36 -10.77 -2.38
N ALA A 110 5.70 -10.97 -3.52
CA ALA A 110 5.28 -12.26 -4.02
C ALA A 110 6.47 -13.19 -4.30
N PRO A 111 6.38 -14.49 -3.98
CA PRO A 111 7.36 -15.48 -4.43
C PRO A 111 7.29 -15.66 -5.96
N GLY A 112 8.42 -16.01 -6.59
CA GLY A 112 8.53 -16.13 -8.05
C GLY A 112 7.43 -16.98 -8.71
N ARG A 113 6.99 -18.06 -8.06
CA ARG A 113 5.89 -18.91 -8.56
C ARG A 113 4.60 -18.15 -8.89
N LEU A 114 4.32 -17.07 -8.16
CA LEU A 114 3.11 -16.26 -8.34
C LEU A 114 3.26 -15.22 -9.46
N LEU A 115 4.49 -14.82 -9.75
CA LEU A 115 4.80 -13.91 -10.87
C LEU A 115 4.75 -14.68 -12.20
N GLU A 116 5.27 -15.90 -12.21
CA GLU A 116 5.32 -16.76 -13.40
C GLU A 116 3.95 -17.36 -13.80
N ALA A 117 3.03 -17.50 -12.84
CA ALA A 117 1.69 -18.03 -13.07
C ALA A 117 0.72 -17.04 -13.74
N GLY A 118 1.23 -15.92 -14.26
CA GLY A 118 0.44 -14.83 -14.84
C GLY A 118 0.27 -13.66 -13.87
N GLY A 119 1.38 -13.13 -13.35
CA GLY A 119 1.37 -11.94 -12.50
C GLY A 119 0.54 -10.81 -13.12
N ARG A 120 -0.52 -10.43 -12.40
CA ARG A 120 -1.59 -9.44 -12.69
C ARG A 120 -2.26 -9.52 -14.06
#